data_AF-A0A9P5AMJ1-F1
#
_entry.id   AF-A0A9P5AMJ1-F1
#
_cell.length_a   1.000
_cell.length_b   1.000
_cell.length_c   1.000
_cell.angle_alpha   90.00
_cell.angle_beta   90.00
_cell.angle_gamma   90.00
#
_symmetry.space_group_name_H-M   'P 1'
#
loop_
_entity.id
_entity.type
_entity.pdbx_description
1 polymer ?
#
loop_
_entity_poly.entity_id
_entity_poly.type
_entity_poly.pdbx_seq_one_letter_code
_entity_poly.pdbx_strand_id
1 'polypeptide(L)'
;MDHPSGPVSNVTASVLYNLEYQHDWASLKVHETPIQRPLIKGLPPKRLYTHPDDQIAALERERATGETLERTPELEWVLAVHPEEKWSVKRFSEIFDSIKHDGPREKRLVLATVHNDSTVVYYLMHEGMVKPRQN
;
A
#
# COMPACT_ATOMS: atom_id res chain seq x y z
N MET A 1 6.08 -9.26 26.69
CA MET A 1 6.61 -10.16 25.65
C MET A 1 7.46 -9.29 24.75
N ASP A 2 8.78 -9.35 24.92
CA ASP A 2 9.72 -8.49 24.20
C ASP A 2 9.81 -8.93 22.75
N HIS A 3 9.27 -8.11 21.84
CA HIS A 3 9.69 -8.17 20.45
C HIS A 3 11.07 -7.54 20.36
N PRO A 4 12.01 -8.12 19.57
CA PRO A 4 13.32 -7.50 19.38
C PRO A 4 13.12 -6.09 18.83
N SER A 5 13.42 -5.07 19.65
CA SER A 5 13.18 -3.66 19.33
C SER A 5 14.25 -3.14 18.37
N GLY A 6 14.13 -3.50 17.10
CA GLY A 6 14.95 -2.96 16.02
C GLY A 6 14.34 -1.69 15.41
N PRO A 7 15.13 -0.87 14.70
CA PRO A 7 14.60 0.30 13.99
C PRO A 7 13.44 -0.06 13.04
N VAL A 8 13.54 -1.19 12.34
CA VAL A 8 12.50 -1.67 11.41
C VAL A 8 11.20 -2.00 12.14
N SER A 9 11.26 -2.74 13.26
CA SER A 9 10.05 -3.10 14.02
C SER A 9 9.37 -1.86 14.59
N ASN A 10 10.15 -0.85 15.01
CA ASN A 10 9.61 0.41 15.52
C ASN A 10 8.88 1.20 14.43
N VAL A 11 9.50 1.32 13.24
CA VAL A 11 8.87 1.99 12.09
C VAL A 11 7.60 1.25 11.65
N THR A 12 7.62 -0.08 11.60
CA THR A 12 6.42 -0.90 11.32
C THR A 12 5.34 -0.70 12.37
N ALA A 13 5.67 -0.68 13.67
CA ALA A 13 4.71 -0.47 14.74
C ALA A 13 4.09 0.95 14.69
N SER A 14 4.88 1.98 14.41
CA SER A 14 4.38 3.35 14.25
C SER A 14 3.38 3.46 13.10
N VAL A 15 3.68 2.84 11.95
CA VAL A 15 2.74 2.81 10.81
C VAL A 15 1.50 2.01 11.15
N LEU A 16 1.63 0.85 11.79
CA LEU A 16 0.49 0.02 12.20
C LEU A 16 -0.47 0.79 13.10
N TYR A 17 0.06 1.47 14.11
CA TYR A 17 -0.70 2.33 15.01
C TYR A 17 -1.38 3.48 14.25
N ASN A 18 -0.67 4.14 13.33
CA ASN A 18 -1.21 5.24 12.54
C ASN A 18 -2.37 4.77 11.64
N LEU A 19 -2.23 3.62 10.99
CA LEU A 19 -3.27 3.02 10.16
C LEU A 19 -4.54 2.70 10.97
N GLU A 20 -4.38 2.08 12.15
CA GLU A 20 -5.50 1.67 13.00
C GLU A 20 -6.24 2.88 13.58
N TYR A 21 -5.51 3.81 14.21
CA TYR A 21 -6.13 4.83 15.07
C TYR A 21 -6.31 6.20 14.41
N GLN A 22 -5.63 6.48 13.29
CA GLN A 22 -5.75 7.76 12.59
C GLN A 22 -6.39 7.66 11.21
N HIS A 23 -6.37 6.46 10.60
CA HIS A 23 -6.91 6.23 9.27
C HIS A 23 -8.02 5.18 9.22
N ASP A 24 -8.45 4.65 10.38
CA ASP A 24 -9.55 3.69 10.52
C ASP A 24 -9.40 2.43 9.64
N TRP A 25 -8.18 1.94 9.46
CA TRP A 25 -7.96 0.69 8.74
C TRP A 25 -8.39 -0.51 9.59
N ALA A 26 -9.05 -1.47 8.94
CA ALA A 26 -9.49 -2.71 9.55
C ALA A 26 -8.61 -3.90 9.12
N SER A 27 -8.77 -5.05 9.77
CA SER A 27 -8.14 -6.32 9.38
C SER A 27 -6.60 -6.24 9.28
N LEU A 28 -5.97 -5.41 10.12
CA LEU A 28 -4.55 -5.17 10.12
C LEU A 28 -3.77 -6.40 10.63
N LYS A 29 -2.79 -6.86 9.84
CA LYS A 29 -1.91 -7.97 10.21
C LYS A 29 -0.51 -7.77 9.64
N VAL A 30 0.49 -7.93 10.50
CA VAL A 30 1.91 -7.92 10.09
C VAL A 30 2.30 -9.29 9.52
N HIS A 31 3.00 -9.27 8.40
CA HIS A 31 3.51 -10.44 7.69
C HIS A 31 5.01 -10.31 7.55
N GLU A 32 5.74 -11.32 8.04
CA GLU A 32 7.18 -11.40 7.87
C GLU A 32 7.55 -11.67 6.41
N THR A 33 8.68 -11.11 5.98
CA THR A 33 9.23 -11.33 4.64
C THR A 33 10.64 -11.93 4.72
N PRO A 34 11.10 -12.63 3.66
CA PRO A 34 12.44 -13.22 3.63
C PRO A 34 13.59 -12.21 3.84
N ILE A 35 13.37 -10.94 3.53
CA ILE A 35 14.40 -9.88 3.64
C ILE A 35 14.36 -9.11 4.98
N GLN A 36 13.73 -9.70 6.00
CA GLN A 36 13.55 -9.11 7.35
C GLN A 36 12.90 -7.72 7.29
N ARG A 37 11.96 -7.54 6.36
CA ARG A 37 11.21 -6.29 6.20
C ARG A 37 9.72 -6.60 6.22
N PRO A 38 9.08 -6.54 7.40
CA PRO A 38 7.68 -6.90 7.53
C PRO A 38 6.78 -6.01 6.68
N LEU A 39 5.71 -6.59 6.15
CA LEU A 39 4.62 -5.90 5.46
C LEU A 39 3.38 -5.92 6.33
N ILE A 40 2.65 -4.80 6.36
CA ILE A 40 1.33 -4.74 7.00
C ILE A 40 0.29 -5.01 5.91
N LYS A 41 -0.64 -5.92 6.16
CA LYS A 41 -1.81 -6.11 5.31
C LYS A 41 -3.03 -5.58 6.04
N GLY A 42 -3.87 -4.79 5.39
CA GLY A 42 -5.08 -4.24 6.01
C GLY A 42 -6.09 -3.73 4.99
N LEU A 43 -7.29 -3.41 5.46
CA LEU A 43 -8.40 -2.92 4.68
C LEU A 43 -8.60 -1.42 4.98
N PRO A 44 -8.37 -0.52 4.01
CA PRO A 44 -8.63 0.90 4.18
C PRO A 44 -10.15 1.17 4.25
N PRO A 45 -10.59 2.30 4.85
CA PRO A 45 -12.01 2.66 4.93
C PRO A 45 -12.62 3.00 3.56
N LYS A 46 -11.77 3.33 2.58
CA LYS A 46 -12.15 3.65 1.20
C LYS A 46 -11.13 3.06 0.24
N ARG A 47 -11.55 2.72 -0.98
CA ARG A 47 -10.64 2.28 -2.04
C ARG A 47 -9.58 3.37 -2.32
N LEU A 48 -8.30 3.03 -2.17
CA LEU A 48 -7.19 3.99 -2.32
C LEU A 48 -6.86 4.30 -3.77
N TYR A 49 -7.01 3.32 -4.66
CA TYR A 49 -6.67 3.47 -6.07
C TYR A 49 -7.70 2.77 -6.97
N THR A 50 -8.00 3.42 -8.08
CA THR A 50 -8.74 2.84 -9.20
C THR A 50 -7.92 3.13 -10.44
N HIS A 51 -7.61 2.10 -11.24
CA HIS A 51 -6.85 2.30 -12.47
C HIS A 51 -7.60 3.27 -13.39
N PRO A 52 -6.92 4.19 -14.12
CA PRO A 52 -7.58 5.14 -15.01
C PRO A 52 -8.54 4.49 -16.01
N ASP A 53 -8.13 3.39 -16.67
CA ASP A 53 -9.00 2.66 -17.59
C ASP A 53 -10.28 2.15 -16.92
N ASP A 54 -10.19 1.70 -15.66
CA ASP A 54 -11.35 1.23 -14.90
C ASP A 54 -12.27 2.40 -14.53
N GLN A 55 -11.71 3.60 -14.30
CA GLN A 55 -12.50 4.82 -14.08
C GLN A 55 -13.26 5.23 -15.35
N ILE A 56 -12.62 5.14 -16.53
CA ILE A 56 -13.26 5.44 -17.82
C ILE A 56 -14.40 4.45 -18.06
N ALA A 57 -14.14 3.16 -17.92
CA ALA A 57 -15.15 2.12 -18.09
C ALA A 57 -16.32 2.27 -17.08
N ALA A 58 -16.03 2.70 -15.84
CA ALA A 58 -17.06 2.98 -14.85
C ALA A 58 -17.95 4.17 -15.25
N LEU A 59 -17.35 5.26 -15.72
CA LEU A 59 -18.08 6.45 -16.18
C LEU A 59 -18.93 6.16 -17.43
N GLU A 60 -18.43 5.35 -18.37
CA GLU A 60 -19.17 4.95 -19.56
C GLU A 60 -20.39 4.08 -19.21
N ARG A 61 -20.23 3.15 -18.25
CA ARG A 61 -21.36 2.36 -17.75
C ARG A 61 -22.38 3.21 -17.02
N GLU A 62 -21.95 4.11 -16.13
CA GLU A 62 -22.86 5.00 -15.41
C GLU A 62 -23.68 5.87 -16.39
N ARG A 63 -23.05 6.36 -17.47
CA ARG A 63 -23.79 7.07 -18.53
C ARG A 63 -24.78 6.19 -19.29
N ALA A 64 -24.47 4.91 -19.47
CA ALA A 64 -25.31 3.99 -20.23
C ALA A 64 -26.46 3.40 -19.40
N THR A 65 -26.23 3.07 -18.12
CA THR A 65 -27.19 2.35 -17.27
C THR A 65 -27.73 3.21 -16.11
N GLY A 66 -27.10 4.34 -15.80
CA GLY A 66 -27.43 5.17 -14.63
C GLY A 66 -26.92 4.58 -13.30
N GLU A 67 -26.23 3.44 -13.32
CA GLU A 67 -25.72 2.78 -12.11
C GLU A 67 -24.28 3.23 -11.82
N THR A 68 -24.07 3.81 -10.64
CA THR A 68 -22.73 4.15 -10.14
C THR A 68 -22.02 2.89 -9.65
N LEU A 69 -20.82 2.62 -10.16
CA LEU A 69 -19.99 1.48 -9.73
C LEU A 69 -19.53 1.65 -8.27
N GLU A 70 -19.85 0.66 -7.43
CA GLU A 70 -19.41 0.66 -6.03
C GLU A 70 -17.89 0.55 -5.92
N ARG A 71 -17.29 1.52 -5.23
CA ARG A 71 -15.84 1.55 -4.94
C ARG A 71 -15.54 0.75 -3.67
N THR A 72 -15.73 -0.55 -3.75
CA THR A 72 -15.44 -1.47 -2.64
C THR A 72 -13.95 -1.38 -2.25
N PRO A 73 -13.63 -1.20 -0.95
CA PRO A 73 -12.26 -1.24 -0.48
C PRO A 73 -11.61 -2.62 -0.74
N GLU A 74 -10.30 -2.63 -0.98
CA GLU A 74 -9.51 -3.84 -1.19
C GLU A 74 -8.45 -3.97 -0.10
N LEU A 75 -8.04 -5.21 0.22
CA LEU A 75 -6.90 -5.40 1.11
C LEU A 75 -5.63 -4.88 0.43
N GLU A 76 -4.92 -3.99 1.13
CA GLU A 76 -3.70 -3.37 0.65
C GLU A 76 -2.50 -3.87 1.46
N TRP A 77 -1.36 -3.97 0.78
CA TRP A 77 -0.06 -4.19 1.40
C TRP A 77 0.61 -2.85 1.67
N VAL A 78 1.11 -2.66 2.89
CA VAL A 78 1.78 -1.45 3.34
C VAL A 78 3.21 -1.78 3.75
N LEU A 79 4.17 -1.10 3.16
CA LEU A 79 5.58 -1.15 3.52
C LEU A 79 5.93 0.11 4.32
N ALA A 80 6.30 -0.08 5.59
CA ALA A 80 6.76 1.01 6.44
C ALA A 80 8.24 1.32 6.18
N VAL A 81 8.62 2.59 6.02
CA VAL A 81 10.01 3.06 5.81
C VAL A 81 10.32 4.33 6.58
N HIS A 82 11.60 4.55 6.84
CA HIS A 82 12.14 5.81 7.34
C HIS A 82 13.01 6.49 6.26
N PRO A 83 12.94 7.82 6.06
CA PRO A 83 13.71 8.52 5.03
C PRO A 83 15.23 8.33 5.08
N GLU A 84 15.79 8.10 6.27
CA GLU A 84 17.23 7.88 6.45
C GLU A 84 17.69 6.48 6.00
N GLU A 85 16.76 5.58 5.69
CA GLU A 85 17.08 4.26 5.16
C GLU A 85 17.54 4.34 3.70
N LYS A 86 18.67 3.68 3.41
CA LYS A 86 19.15 3.54 2.03
C LYS A 86 18.45 2.38 1.34
N TRP A 87 17.55 2.73 0.42
CA TRP A 87 16.85 1.76 -0.42
C TRP A 87 17.49 1.63 -1.80
N SER A 88 17.68 0.38 -2.23
CA SER A 88 18.03 0.06 -3.60
C SER A 88 16.80 -0.44 -4.35
N VAL A 89 16.79 -0.27 -5.67
CA VAL A 89 15.73 -0.83 -6.54
C VAL A 89 15.62 -2.34 -6.37
N LYS A 90 16.75 -3.04 -6.21
CA LYS A 90 16.77 -4.48 -5.94
C LYS A 90 15.98 -4.83 -4.67
N ARG A 91 16.15 -4.07 -3.59
CA ARG A 91 15.45 -4.33 -2.32
C ARG A 91 13.95 -4.12 -2.45
N PHE A 92 13.51 -3.14 -3.24
CA PHE A 92 12.09 -2.99 -3.56
C PHE A 92 11.56 -4.15 -4.42
N SER A 93 12.34 -4.63 -5.40
CA SER A 93 11.97 -5.82 -6.18
C SER A 93 11.76 -7.03 -5.28
N GLU A 94 12.65 -7.28 -4.33
CA GLU A 94 12.53 -8.40 -3.38
C GLU A 94 11.26 -8.30 -2.51
N ILE A 95 10.80 -7.09 -2.19
CA ILE A 95 9.50 -6.89 -1.53
C ILE A 95 8.35 -7.28 -2.45
N PHE A 96 8.34 -6.81 -3.70
CA PHE A 96 7.29 -7.15 -4.65
C PHE A 96 7.26 -8.65 -4.97
N ASP A 97 8.42 -9.30 -5.04
CA ASP A 97 8.54 -10.76 -5.21
C ASP A 97 7.92 -11.53 -4.05
N SER A 98 7.93 -10.97 -2.83
CA SER A 98 7.31 -11.57 -1.64
C SER A 98 5.77 -11.48 -1.62
N ILE A 99 5.18 -10.63 -2.46
CA ILE A 99 3.74 -10.40 -2.52
C ILE A 99 3.11 -11.31 -3.60
N LYS A 100 2.13 -12.13 -3.18
CA LYS A 100 1.27 -12.87 -4.12
C LYS A 100 0.33 -11.91 -4.85
N HIS A 101 0.23 -12.05 -6.15
CA HIS A 101 -0.66 -11.25 -6.99
C HIS A 101 -1.29 -12.10 -8.08
N ASP A 102 -2.61 -12.24 -8.00
CA ASP A 102 -3.42 -13.04 -8.94
C ASP A 102 -4.33 -12.15 -9.79
N GLY A 103 -4.11 -10.82 -9.77
CA GLY A 103 -4.91 -9.84 -10.46
C GLY A 103 -4.46 -9.56 -11.89
N PRO A 104 -5.31 -8.90 -12.70
CA PRO A 104 -4.97 -8.52 -14.08
C PRO A 104 -4.07 -7.27 -14.18
N ARG A 105 -3.69 -6.67 -13.05
CA ARG A 105 -2.95 -5.39 -13.00
C ARG A 105 -1.53 -5.62 -12.47
N GLU A 106 -0.68 -4.60 -12.54
CA GLU A 106 0.65 -4.69 -11.94
C GLU A 106 0.54 -4.73 -10.40
N LYS A 107 1.51 -5.36 -9.73
CA LYS A 107 1.54 -5.35 -8.26
C LYS A 107 1.65 -3.92 -7.78
N ARG A 108 0.98 -3.62 -6.67
CA ARG A 108 1.14 -2.35 -5.98
C ARG A 108 1.26 -2.57 -4.49
N LEU A 109 1.86 -1.60 -3.83
CA LEU A 109 1.86 -1.46 -2.38
C LEU A 109 1.75 -0.01 -1.99
N VAL A 110 1.35 0.23 -0.75
CA VAL A 110 1.39 1.53 -0.10
C VAL A 110 2.73 1.66 0.64
N LEU A 111 3.54 2.64 0.26
CA LEU A 111 4.75 3.01 0.98
C LEU A 111 4.39 4.03 2.06
N ALA A 112 4.54 3.65 3.33
CA ALA A 112 4.30 4.52 4.47
C ALA A 112 5.65 5.03 5.03
N THR A 113 5.95 6.29 4.79
CA THR A 113 7.19 6.93 5.22
C THR A 113 6.98 7.66 6.54
N VAL A 114 7.66 7.21 7.60
CA VAL A 114 7.63 7.84 8.93
C VAL A 114 8.76 8.84 9.04
N HIS A 115 8.45 10.08 9.39
CA HIS A 115 9.43 11.15 9.63
C HIS A 115 9.73 11.34 11.13
N ASN A 116 10.84 11.99 11.45
CA ASN A 116 11.27 12.28 12.82
C ASN A 116 10.30 13.20 13.61
N ASP A 117 9.44 13.94 12.91
CA ASP A 117 8.39 14.77 13.50
C ASP A 117 7.08 14.00 13.75
N SER A 118 7.10 12.68 13.62
CA SER A 118 5.95 11.78 13.71
C SER A 118 4.92 11.91 12.58
N THR A 119 5.25 12.63 11.50
CA THR A 119 4.45 12.63 10.28
C THR A 119 4.58 11.29 9.56
N VAL A 120 3.46 10.71 9.13
CA VAL A 120 3.43 9.52 8.25
C VAL A 120 2.88 9.93 6.89
N VAL A 121 3.65 9.70 5.84
CA VAL A 121 3.26 10.01 4.46
C VAL A 121 3.05 8.71 3.68
N TYR A 122 1.92 8.62 2.97
CA TYR A 122 1.54 7.43 2.22
C TYR A 122 1.66 7.66 0.71
N TYR A 123 2.41 6.80 0.02
CA TYR A 123 2.54 6.79 -1.43
C TYR A 123 2.08 5.46 -2.01
N LEU A 124 1.46 5.47 -3.20
CA LEU A 124 1.23 4.24 -3.95
C LEU A 124 2.43 3.95 -4.85
N MET A 125 3.00 2.76 -4.72
CA MET A 125 4.11 2.27 -5.52
C MET A 125 3.67 1.07 -6.35
N HIS A 126 3.99 1.08 -7.64
CA HIS A 126 3.64 0.00 -8.57
C HIS A 126 4.90 -0.74 -9.03
N GLU A 127 4.78 -2.05 -9.25
CA GLU A 127 5.80 -2.91 -9.85
C GLU A 127 5.72 -2.80 -11.37
N GLY A 128 6.33 -1.76 -11.92
CA GLY A 128 6.36 -1.53 -13.36
C GLY A 128 6.07 -0.09 -13.76
N MET A 129 5.98 0.12 -15.06
CA MET A 129 5.85 1.45 -15.65
C MET A 129 4.39 1.68 -16.03
N VAL A 130 3.66 2.43 -15.21
CA VAL A 130 2.32 2.91 -15.59
C VAL A 130 2.47 3.80 -16.82
N LYS A 131 1.73 3.49 -17.91
CA LYS A 131 1.78 4.29 -19.14
C LYS A 131 1.52 5.76 -18.80
N PRO A 132 2.43 6.69 -19.15
CA PRO A 132 2.23 8.10 -18.85
C PRO A 132 0.99 8.61 -19.58
N ARG A 133 0.18 9.42 -18.90
CA ARG A 133 -0.97 10.09 -19.53
C ARG A 133 -0.45 10.93 -20.69
N GLN A 134 -0.87 10.61 -21.91
CA GLN A 134 -0.86 11.60 -22.98
C GLN A 134 -2.08 12.48 -22.74
N ASN A 135 -1.82 13.72 -22.31
CA ASN A 135 -2.81 14.79 -22.29
C ASN A 135 -3.12 15.25 -23.71
#